data_AF-A0A5N8X7V6-F1
#
_entry.id   AF-A0A5N8X7V6-F1
#
_cell.length_a   1.000
_cell.length_b   1.000
_cell.length_c   1.000
_cell.angle_alpha   90.00
_cell.angle_beta   90.00
_cell.angle_gamma   90.00
#
_symmetry.space_group_name_H-M   'P 1'
#
loop_
_entity.id
_entity.type
_entity.pdbx_description
1 polymer ?
#
loop_
_entity_poly.entity_id
_entity_poly.type
_entity_poly.pdbx_seq_one_letter_code
_entity_poly.pdbx_strand_id
1 'polypeptide(L)' 'MARITVSVEPRHADNSPCDQPVKPSGRPRDPSCGCIGRTAYAVVCSEHGDVGDPHHVKVIAEPAAVAHRQEHRAALAAR' A
#
# COMPACT_ATOMS: atom_id res chain seq x y z
N MET A 1 -21.11 -5.00 -10.92
CA MET A 1 -19.73 -5.49 -10.75
C MET A 1 -19.14 -4.83 -9.51
N ALA A 2 -18.56 -5.60 -8.59
CA ALA A 2 -17.85 -5.03 -7.45
C ALA A 2 -16.65 -4.22 -7.97
N ARG A 3 -16.44 -3.01 -7.42
CA ARG A 3 -15.30 -2.17 -7.81
C ARG A 3 -14.06 -2.70 -7.09
N ILE A 4 -13.12 -3.24 -7.87
CA ILE A 4 -11.81 -3.65 -7.34
C ILE A 4 -11.00 -2.37 -7.06
N THR A 5 -10.49 -2.27 -5.84
CA THR A 5 -9.65 -1.15 -5.41
C THR A 5 -8.25 -1.67 -5.15
N VAL A 6 -7.26 -1.02 -5.76
CA VAL A 6 -5.82 -1.29 -5.52
C VAL A 6 -5.19 -0.03 -4.95
N SER A 7 -4.80 -0.09 -3.68
CA SER A 7 -4.19 0.99 -2.90
C SER A 7 -2.70 0.72 -2.67
N VAL A 8 -1.95 1.80 -2.43
CA VAL A 8 -0.60 1.71 -1.86
C VAL A 8 -0.70 2.18 -0.42
N GLU A 9 -0.52 1.25 0.51
CA GLU A 9 -0.74 1.48 1.93
C GLU A 9 0.59 1.61 2.68
N PRO A 10 0.76 2.61 3.54
CA PRO A 10 1.94 2.71 4.39
C PRO A 10 1.95 1.57 5.42
N ARG A 11 3.12 1.00 5.67
CA ARG A 11 3.34 -0.13 6.60
C ARG A 11 4.43 0.18 7.62
N HIS A 12 4.31 -0.47 8.78
CA HIS A 12 5.32 -0.54 9.83
C HIS A 12 6.36 -1.65 9.55
N ALA A 13 7.38 -1.75 10.41
CA ALA A 13 8.47 -2.72 10.24
C ALA A 13 8.00 -4.18 10.42
N ASP A 14 6.94 -4.39 11.18
CA ASP A 14 6.24 -5.66 11.37
C ASP A 14 5.19 -5.92 10.27
N ASN A 15 5.16 -5.10 9.21
CA ASN A 15 4.19 -5.12 8.13
C ASN A 15 2.74 -4.80 8.52
N SER A 16 2.50 -4.27 9.72
CA SER A 16 1.16 -3.78 10.08
C SER A 16 0.82 -2.47 9.34
N PRO A 17 -0.46 -2.21 8.99
CA PRO A 17 -0.89 -0.94 8.39
C PRO A 17 -0.56 0.25 9.29
N CYS A 18 -0.09 1.34 8.69
CA CYS A 18 0.17 2.60 9.38
C CYS A 18 -0.91 3.64 9.04
N ASP A 19 -2.00 3.67 9.82
CA ASP A 19 -3.09 4.65 9.61
C ASP A 19 -2.79 6.04 10.19
N GLN A 20 -1.67 6.16 10.91
CA GLN A 20 -1.33 7.40 11.61
C GLN A 20 -0.79 8.46 10.64
N PRO A 21 -1.16 9.74 10.82
CA PRO A 21 -0.63 10.83 10.01
C PRO A 21 0.86 11.03 10.34
N VAL A 22 1.71 10.50 9.46
CA VAL A 22 3.16 10.66 9.53
C VAL A 22 3.64 11.82 8.65
N LYS A 23 4.79 12.39 8.98
CA LYS A 23 5.51 13.34 8.13
C LYS A 23 6.06 12.64 6.89
N PRO A 24 6.40 13.37 5.81
CA PRO A 24 7.08 12.80 4.64
C PRO A 24 8.33 11.99 5.00
N SER A 25 9.05 12.41 6.04
CA SER A 25 10.22 11.73 6.61
C SER A 25 9.93 10.42 7.36
N GLY A 26 8.67 9.97 7.41
CA GLY A 26 8.25 8.73 8.07
C GLY A 26 8.01 8.84 9.57
N ARG A 27 8.47 9.93 10.21
CA ARG A 27 8.21 10.15 11.65
C ARG A 27 6.75 10.52 11.92
N PRO A 28 6.15 10.07 13.04
CA PRO A 28 4.83 10.53 13.47
C PRO A 28 4.75 12.05 13.57
N ARG A 29 3.57 12.61 13.26
CA ARG A 29 3.31 14.02 13.55
C ARG A 29 3.13 14.27 15.04
N ASP A 30 2.45 13.35 15.71
CA ASP A 30 2.26 13.36 17.17
C ASP A 30 3.19 12.31 17.81
N PRO A 31 4.16 12.71 18.63
CA PRO A 31 5.04 11.76 19.32
C PRO A 31 4.34 10.93 20.41
N SER A 32 3.14 11.32 20.87
CA SER A 32 2.40 10.60 21.91
C SER A 32 1.55 9.43 21.39
N CYS A 33 1.40 9.30 20.07
CA CYS A 33 0.52 8.30 19.46
C CYS A 33 1.06 6.84 19.51
N GLY A 34 2.26 6.61 20.06
CA GLY A 34 2.86 5.26 20.18
C GLY A 34 3.29 4.62 18.85
N CYS A 35 3.03 5.28 17.73
CA CYS A 35 3.47 4.86 16.40
C CYS A 35 4.97 5.10 16.24
N ILE A 36 5.72 4.10 15.78
CA ILE A 36 7.16 4.24 15.47
C ILE A 36 7.41 4.89 14.09
N GLY A 37 6.34 5.16 13.34
CA GLY A 37 6.39 5.68 11.99
C GLY A 37 6.32 4.59 10.92
N ARG A 38 6.05 5.00 9.68
CA ARG A 38 6.06 4.08 8.52
C ARG A 38 7.50 3.76 8.13
N THR A 39 7.73 2.53 7.70
CA THR A 39 9.03 2.06 7.20
C THR A 39 8.93 1.45 5.80
N ALA A 40 7.72 1.13 5.35
CA ALA A 40 7.49 0.54 4.03
C ALA A 40 6.11 0.94 3.47
N TYR A 41 5.83 0.46 2.26
CA TYR A 41 4.58 0.60 1.52
C TYR A 41 4.24 -0.73 0.86
N ALA A 42 3.02 -1.22 1.09
CA ALA A 42 2.51 -2.42 0.42
C ALA A 42 1.48 -2.06 -0.65
N VAL A 43 1.36 -2.89 -1.68
CA VAL A 43 0.27 -2.81 -2.65
C VAL A 43 -0.84 -3.74 -2.16
N VAL A 44 -2.01 -3.18 -1.87
CA VAL A 44 -3.15 -3.92 -1.34
C VAL A 44 -4.27 -3.90 -2.36
N CYS A 45 -4.75 -5.09 -2.72
CA CYS A 45 -5.92 -5.28 -3.57
C CYS A 45 -7.11 -5.72 -2.70
N SER A 46 -8.28 -5.13 -2.93
CA SER A 46 -9.52 -5.50 -2.22
C SER A 46 -9.94 -6.96 -2.44
N GLU A 47 -9.42 -7.62 -3.47
CA GLU A 47 -9.72 -9.03 -3.79
C GLU A 47 -8.62 -9.98 -3.29
N HIS A 48 -7.35 -9.60 -3.41
CA HIS A 48 -6.20 -10.48 -3.15
C HIS A 48 -5.48 -10.21 -1.82
N GLY A 49 -5.76 -9.08 -1.15
CA GLY A 49 -4.94 -8.61 -0.04
C GLY A 49 -3.60 -8.03 -0.53
N ASP A 50 -2.51 -8.32 0.17
CA ASP A 50 -1.17 -7.88 -0.23
C ASP A 50 -0.73 -8.59 -1.52
N VAL A 51 -0.36 -7.81 -2.55
CA VAL A 51 -0.05 -8.33 -3.90
C VAL A 51 1.46 -8.45 -4.13
N GLY A 52 2.23 -8.67 -3.06
CA GLY A 52 3.68 -8.85 -3.11
C GLY A 52 4.40 -8.29 -1.89
N ASP A 53 5.73 -8.22 -1.98
CA ASP A 53 6.57 -7.74 -0.89
C ASP A 53 6.41 -6.23 -0.64
N PRO A 54 6.37 -5.78 0.63
CA PRO A 54 6.39 -4.37 0.96
C PRO A 54 7.65 -3.68 0.46
N HIS A 55 7.48 -2.54 -0.20
CA HIS A 55 8.58 -1.72 -0.70
C HIS A 55 8.97 -0.64 0.30
N HIS A 56 10.27 -0.33 0.40
CA HIS A 56 10.72 0.72 1.33
C HIS A 56 10.24 2.13 0.93
N VAL A 57 10.03 2.39 -0.36
CA VAL A 57 9.65 3.72 -0.87
C VAL A 57 8.41 3.64 -1.73
N LYS A 58 7.48 4.60 -1.56
CA LYS A 58 6.23 4.69 -2.33
C LYS A 58 6.46 4.69 -3.84
N VAL A 59 7.48 5.41 -4.32
CA VAL A 59 7.82 5.48 -5.76
C VAL A 59 8.16 4.13 -6.36
N ILE A 60 8.61 3.17 -5.54
CA ILE A 60 8.90 1.80 -5.97
C ILE A 60 7.62 0.95 -5.97
N ALA A 61 6.70 1.20 -5.03
CA ALA A 61 5.40 0.51 -4.95
C ALA A 61 4.41 0.97 -6.04
N GLU A 62 4.49 2.22 -6.49
CA GLU A 62 3.56 2.79 -7.47
C GLU A 62 3.53 2.03 -8.82
N PRO A 63 4.66 1.71 -9.46
CA PRO A 63 4.69 0.87 -10.65
C PRO A 63 4.04 -0.50 -10.46
N ALA A 64 4.26 -1.17 -9.31
CA ALA A 64 3.66 -2.46 -9.00
C ALA A 64 2.13 -2.37 -8.87
N ALA A 65 1.64 -1.33 -8.17
CA ALA A 65 0.20 -1.06 -8.08
C ALA A 65 -0.42 -0.74 -9.44
N VAL A 66 0.30 -0.05 -10.33
CA VAL A 66 -0.17 0.19 -11.71
C VAL A 66 -0.24 -1.12 -12.50
N ALA A 67 0.82 -1.92 -12.48
CA ALA A 67 0.88 -3.20 -13.19
C ALA A 67 -0.29 -4.11 -12.79
N HIS A 68 -0.50 -4.30 -11.48
CA HIS A 68 -1.59 -5.14 -10.98
C HIS A 68 -2.98 -4.62 -11.36
N ARG A 69 -3.18 -3.29 -11.35
CA ARG A 69 -4.44 -2.71 -11.85
C ARG A 69 -4.68 -3.01 -13.32
N GLN A 70 -3.64 -3.05 -14.15
CA GLN A 70 -3.79 -3.38 -15.57
C GLN A 70 -4.12 -4.86 -15.77
N GLU A 71 -3.58 -5.76 -14.96
CA GLU A 71 -3.95 -7.18 -14.98
C GLU A 71 -5.45 -7.37 -14.71
N HIS A 72 -5.98 -6.72 -13.69
CA HIS A 72 -7.42 -6.74 -13.41
C HIS A 72 -8.25 -6.21 -14.59
N ARG A 73 -7.82 -5.11 -15.22
CA ARG A 73 -8.52 -4.56 -16.39
C ARG A 73 -8.49 -5.51 -17.58
N ALA A 74 -7.35 -6.14 -17.85
CA ALA A 74 -7.20 -7.12 -18.91
C ALA A 74 -8.08 -8.37 -18.64
N ALA A 75 -8.07 -8.87 -17.41
CA ALA A 75 -8.90 -10.00 -17.01
C ALA A 75 -10.40 -9.70 -17.12
N LEU A 76 -10.83 -8.46 -16.86
CA LEU A 76 -12.22 -8.04 -17.06
C LEU A 76 -12.58 -7.88 -18.53
N ALA A 77 -11.66 -7.43 -19.38
CA ALA A 77 -11.89 -7.27 -20.82
C ALA A 77 -11.93 -8.61 -21.58
N ALA A 78 -11.31 -9.66 -21.03
CA ALA A 78 -11.30 -11.00 -21.58
C ALA A 78 -12.53 -11.85 -21.18
N ARG A 79 -13.45 -11.30 -20.38
CA ARG A 79 -14.69 -11.95 -19.93
C ARG A 79 -15.89 -11.45 -20.72
#